data_AF-A0A4Q5Z9Q6-F1
#
_entry.id   AF-A0A4Q5Z9Q6-F1
#
_cell.length_a   1.000
_cell.length_b   1.000
_cell.length_c   1.000
_cell.angle_alpha   90.00
_cell.angle_beta   90.00
_cell.angle_gamma   90.00
#
_symmetry.space_group_name_H-M   'P 1'
#
loop_
_entity.id
_entity.type
_entity.pdbx_description
1 polymer ?
#
loop_
_entity_poly.entity_id
_entity_poly.type
_entity_poly.pdbx_seq_one_letter_code
_entity_poly.pdbx_strand_id
1 'polypeptide(L)'
;PHIGASTEEAEENCAIMAADQLMDYLENGNIKNSVNFPTVAMDRAANTGARITFSNANVSGVLGHVLSVLADNKVNVVDMVNKSRGDVAYNIIDVQQAPAASVVEAIAKVEHVIAVRVI
;
A
#
# COMPACT_ATOMS: atom_id res chain seq x y z
N PRO A 1 31.07 -10.43 18.68
CA PRO A 1 30.85 -8.97 18.53
C PRO A 1 30.19 -8.65 17.18
N HIS A 2 29.11 -7.86 17.16
CA HIS A 2 28.29 -7.54 15.98
C HIS A 2 28.86 -6.33 15.21
N ILE A 3 29.93 -6.56 14.42
CA ILE A 3 30.72 -5.50 13.75
C ILE A 3 30.50 -5.41 12.23
N GLY A 4 29.60 -6.22 11.67
CA GLY A 4 29.40 -6.31 10.22
C GLY A 4 28.77 -5.08 9.55
N ALA A 5 28.25 -4.13 10.34
CA ALA A 5 27.58 -2.92 9.86
C ALA A 5 28.05 -1.66 10.62
N SER A 6 29.27 -1.67 11.17
CA SER A 6 29.78 -0.61 12.06
C SER A 6 30.90 0.22 11.40
N THR A 7 30.79 0.49 10.11
CA THR A 7 31.63 1.49 9.42
C THR A 7 30.77 2.68 9.05
N GLU A 8 31.36 3.88 8.95
CA GLU A 8 30.62 5.09 8.57
C GLU A 8 29.93 4.91 7.21
N GLU A 9 30.57 4.22 6.27
CA GLU A 9 29.98 3.94 4.95
C GLU A 9 28.78 2.98 5.05
N ALA A 10 28.82 2.00 5.95
CA ALA A 10 27.70 1.09 6.16
C ALA A 10 26.51 1.84 6.78
N GLU A 11 26.76 2.72 7.74
CA GLU A 11 25.72 3.54 8.37
C GLU A 11 25.08 4.52 7.37
N GLU A 12 25.88 5.20 6.54
CA GLU A 12 25.39 6.11 5.50
C GLU A 12 24.50 5.38 4.49
N ASN A 13 24.96 4.23 3.98
CA ASN A 13 24.18 3.42 3.04
C ASN A 13 22.86 2.91 3.66
N CYS A 14 22.88 2.51 4.93
CA CYS A 14 21.67 2.11 5.65
C CYS A 14 20.70 3.28 5.81
N ALA A 15 21.19 4.48 6.12
CA ALA A 15 20.36 5.66 6.28
C ALA A 15 19.69 6.07 4.96
N ILE A 16 20.44 6.10 3.85
CA ILE A 16 19.91 6.40 2.51
C ILE A 16 18.85 5.37 2.13
N MET A 17 19.15 4.07 2.28
CA MET A 17 18.21 3.00 1.96
C MET A 17 16.90 3.13 2.76
N ALA A 18 16.98 3.42 4.06
CA ALA A 18 15.80 3.57 4.91
C ALA A 18 14.97 4.79 4.50
N ALA A 19 15.62 5.92 4.20
CA ALA A 19 14.96 7.12 3.72
C ALA A 19 14.24 6.88 2.38
N ASP A 20 14.92 6.25 1.41
CA ASP A 20 14.35 5.93 0.10
C ASP A 20 13.14 4.99 0.21
N GLN A 21 13.21 3.97 1.07
CA GLN A 21 12.09 3.06 1.31
C GLN A 21 10.91 3.76 1.96
N LEU A 22 11.16 4.70 2.89
CA LEU A 22 10.11 5.48 3.52
C LEU A 22 9.45 6.43 2.53
N MET A 23 10.23 7.11 1.69
CA MET A 23 9.71 7.98 0.61
C MET A 23 8.86 7.18 -0.36
N ASP A 24 9.33 6.02 -0.83
CA ASP A 24 8.59 5.17 -1.76
C ASP A 24 7.26 4.65 -1.15
N TYR A 25 7.23 4.35 0.14
CA TYR A 25 6.00 4.02 0.85
C TYR A 25 5.04 5.22 1.00
N LEU A 26 5.56 6.40 1.27
CA LEU A 26 4.74 7.59 1.45
C LEU A 26 4.15 8.09 0.14
N GLU A 27 4.91 8.07 -0.95
CA GLU A 27 4.57 8.66 -2.25
C GLU A 27 3.97 7.67 -3.25
N ASN A 28 4.32 6.39 -3.15
CA ASN A 28 3.83 5.35 -4.07
C ASN A 28 3.14 4.19 -3.36
N GLY A 29 3.20 4.13 -2.02
CA GLY A 29 2.61 3.03 -1.26
C GLY A 29 3.38 1.73 -1.36
N ASN A 30 4.56 1.73 -1.99
CA ASN A 30 5.39 0.54 -2.16
C ASN A 30 6.05 0.17 -0.83
N ILE A 31 6.09 -1.13 -0.51
CA ILE A 31 6.73 -1.65 0.69
C ILE A 31 7.86 -2.58 0.26
N LYS A 32 9.09 -2.17 0.56
CA LYS A 32 10.32 -2.94 0.33
C LYS A 32 11.02 -3.19 1.67
N ASN A 33 11.57 -4.38 1.84
CA ASN A 33 12.36 -4.77 3.03
C ASN A 33 11.67 -4.53 4.38
N SER A 34 10.34 -4.51 4.42
CA SER A 34 9.63 -4.42 5.69
C SER A 34 9.82 -5.70 6.50
N VAL A 35 10.14 -5.52 7.78
CA VAL A 35 10.29 -6.63 8.73
C VAL A 35 8.95 -7.22 9.16
N ASN A 36 7.84 -6.51 8.97
CA ASN A 36 6.52 -6.87 9.51
C ASN A 36 5.35 -6.73 8.51
N PHE A 37 5.57 -6.25 7.28
CA PHE A 37 4.56 -6.17 6.22
C PHE A 37 4.94 -7.03 5.00
N PRO A 38 3.97 -7.35 4.12
CA PRO A 38 4.25 -7.96 2.83
C PRO A 38 5.10 -7.04 1.94
N THR A 39 6.03 -7.63 1.19
CA THR A 39 6.75 -6.93 0.12
C THR A 39 5.81 -6.74 -1.07
N VAL A 40 5.57 -5.50 -1.45
CA VAL A 40 4.63 -5.15 -2.52
C VAL A 40 5.09 -3.88 -3.22
N ALA A 41 5.14 -3.95 -4.54
CA ALA A 41 5.48 -2.83 -5.39
C ALA A 41 4.63 -2.89 -6.66
N MET A 42 4.19 -1.72 -7.12
CA MET A 42 3.45 -1.56 -8.36
C MET A 42 3.81 -0.21 -8.97
N ASP A 43 4.28 -0.21 -10.20
CA ASP A 43 4.51 1.03 -10.94
C ASP A 43 3.18 1.76 -11.13
N ARG A 44 3.21 3.10 -11.26
CA ARG A 44 1.98 3.86 -11.52
C ARG A 44 1.55 3.63 -12.97
N ALA A 45 0.36 3.07 -13.15
CA ALA A 45 -0.16 2.80 -14.48
C ALA A 45 -0.43 4.11 -15.26
N ALA A 46 -0.32 4.05 -16.60
CA ALA A 46 -0.74 5.15 -17.45
C ALA A 46 -2.23 5.47 -17.21
N ASN A 47 -2.57 6.75 -17.07
CA ASN A 47 -3.92 7.24 -16.70
C ASN A 47 -4.34 7.05 -15.24
N THR A 48 -3.40 6.81 -14.32
CA THR A 48 -3.70 6.86 -12.87
C THR A 48 -4.01 8.30 -12.45
N GLY A 49 -5.23 8.54 -11.97
CA GLY A 49 -5.62 9.81 -11.36
C GLY A 49 -5.33 9.88 -9.87
N ALA A 50 -5.43 8.75 -9.16
CA ALA A 50 -5.04 8.62 -7.76
C ALA A 50 -4.69 7.16 -7.43
N ARG A 51 -3.91 6.94 -6.37
CA ARG A 51 -3.61 5.62 -5.83
C ARG A 51 -4.26 5.46 -4.47
N ILE A 52 -5.00 4.38 -4.28
CA ILE A 52 -5.54 3.98 -2.98
C ILE A 52 -4.67 2.85 -2.46
N THR A 53 -4.22 2.96 -1.22
CA THR A 53 -3.63 1.82 -0.52
C THR A 53 -4.45 1.48 0.71
N PHE A 54 -4.56 0.19 1.01
CA PHE A 54 -5.18 -0.23 2.25
C PHE A 54 -4.58 -1.53 2.78
N SER A 55 -4.48 -1.60 4.10
CA SER A 55 -4.14 -2.82 4.82
C SER A 55 -5.40 -3.43 5.43
N ASN A 56 -5.43 -4.75 5.51
CA ASN A 56 -6.52 -5.50 6.10
C ASN A 56 -6.04 -6.79 6.73
N ALA A 57 -6.85 -7.39 7.60
CA ALA A 57 -6.59 -8.76 8.04
C ALA A 57 -6.65 -9.71 6.84
N ASN A 58 -5.75 -10.70 6.81
CA ASN A 58 -5.64 -11.66 5.71
C ASN A 58 -6.75 -12.75 5.79
N VAL A 59 -7.99 -12.32 5.58
CA VAL A 59 -9.19 -13.16 5.54
C VAL A 59 -9.92 -12.98 4.22
N SER A 60 -10.70 -13.98 3.82
CA SER A 60 -11.40 -13.99 2.54
C SER A 60 -12.48 -12.90 2.46
N GLY A 61 -12.70 -12.36 1.26
CA GLY A 61 -13.80 -11.45 0.95
C GLY A 61 -13.45 -9.97 1.03
N VAL A 62 -12.49 -9.55 1.86
CA VAL A 62 -12.20 -8.12 2.10
C VAL A 62 -11.90 -7.35 0.81
N LEU A 63 -10.99 -7.88 -0.03
CA LEU A 63 -10.66 -7.24 -1.32
C LEU A 63 -11.90 -7.12 -2.22
N GLY A 64 -12.75 -8.14 -2.25
CA GLY A 64 -14.00 -8.12 -3.01
C GLY A 64 -14.95 -7.03 -2.53
N HIS A 65 -15.15 -6.90 -1.21
CA HIS A 65 -15.99 -5.85 -0.63
C HIS A 65 -15.48 -4.44 -0.94
N VAL A 66 -14.15 -4.22 -0.87
CA VAL A 66 -13.56 -2.93 -1.24
C VAL A 66 -13.77 -2.62 -2.72
N LEU A 67 -13.58 -3.61 -3.60
CA LEU A 67 -13.84 -3.44 -5.04
C LEU A 67 -15.33 -3.17 -5.33
N SER A 68 -16.25 -3.78 -4.58
CA SER A 68 -17.69 -3.46 -4.67
C SER A 68 -17.97 -2.01 -4.29
N VAL A 69 -17.37 -1.48 -3.21
CA VAL A 69 -17.51 -0.06 -2.83
C VAL A 69 -17.05 0.86 -3.96
N LEU A 70 -15.91 0.55 -4.60
CA LEU A 70 -15.42 1.33 -5.74
C LEU A 70 -16.39 1.25 -6.94
N ALA A 71 -16.89 0.05 -7.26
CA ALA A 71 -17.82 -0.17 -8.37
C ALA A 71 -19.15 0.57 -8.16
N ASP A 72 -19.75 0.49 -6.97
CA ASP A 72 -21.01 1.17 -6.62
C ASP A 72 -20.89 2.70 -6.73
N ASN A 73 -19.69 3.23 -6.47
CA ASN A 73 -19.37 4.65 -6.58
C ASN A 73 -18.77 5.03 -7.94
N LYS A 74 -18.77 4.12 -8.93
CA LYS A 74 -18.26 4.34 -10.29
C LYS A 74 -16.80 4.82 -10.33
N VAL A 75 -15.99 4.35 -9.41
CA VAL A 75 -14.54 4.58 -9.40
C VAL A 75 -13.87 3.48 -10.23
N ASN A 76 -13.27 3.86 -11.36
CA ASN A 76 -12.67 2.90 -12.27
C ASN A 76 -11.26 2.50 -11.79
N VAL A 77 -11.01 1.19 -11.66
CA VAL A 77 -9.69 0.63 -11.31
C VAL A 77 -8.87 0.46 -12.58
N VAL A 78 -7.64 0.98 -12.57
CA VAL A 78 -6.68 0.92 -13.68
C VAL A 78 -5.75 -0.28 -13.52
N ASP A 79 -5.16 -0.42 -12.33
CA ASP A 79 -4.28 -1.53 -11.99
C ASP A 79 -4.38 -1.80 -10.48
N MET A 80 -4.07 -3.02 -10.05
CA MET A 80 -4.03 -3.34 -8.64
C MET A 80 -3.08 -4.50 -8.32
N VAL A 81 -2.53 -4.46 -7.11
CA VAL A 81 -1.80 -5.58 -6.52
C VAL A 81 -2.25 -5.82 -5.09
N ASN A 82 -2.45 -7.08 -4.75
CA ASN A 82 -2.66 -7.57 -3.38
C ASN A 82 -1.50 -8.50 -3.02
N LYS A 83 -0.93 -8.31 -1.82
CA LYS A 83 0.04 -9.22 -1.23
C LYS A 83 -0.26 -9.39 0.25
N SER A 84 0.02 -10.58 0.77
CA SER A 84 -0.18 -10.90 2.18
C SER A 84 1.07 -11.50 2.82
N ARG A 85 1.17 -11.34 4.14
CA ARG A 85 2.22 -11.92 4.98
C ARG A 85 1.62 -12.25 6.34
N GLY A 86 1.51 -13.54 6.66
CA GLY A 86 0.83 -13.99 7.88
C GLY A 86 -0.61 -13.46 7.91
N ASP A 87 -0.95 -12.73 8.96
CA ASP A 87 -2.30 -12.27 9.23
C ASP A 87 -2.65 -10.90 8.61
N VAL A 88 -1.71 -10.28 7.88
CA VAL A 88 -1.93 -8.97 7.22
C VAL A 88 -1.83 -9.07 5.71
N ALA A 89 -2.74 -8.38 5.02
CA ALA A 89 -2.69 -8.10 3.60
C ALA A 89 -2.53 -6.60 3.35
N TYR A 90 -1.86 -6.25 2.26
CA TYR A 90 -1.70 -4.89 1.79
C TYR A 90 -2.02 -4.83 0.30
N ASN A 91 -2.72 -3.76 -0.07
CA ASN A 91 -3.28 -3.57 -1.39
C ASN A 91 -2.84 -2.22 -1.92
N ILE A 92 -2.48 -2.18 -3.20
CA ILE A 92 -2.30 -0.96 -3.96
C ILE A 92 -3.29 -1.01 -5.11
N ILE A 93 -4.11 0.02 -5.25
CA ILE A 93 -5.11 0.15 -6.32
C ILE A 93 -4.93 1.50 -6.98
N ASP A 94 -4.55 1.51 -8.25
CA ASP A 94 -4.58 2.70 -9.09
C ASP A 94 -6.00 2.90 -9.62
N VAL A 95 -6.52 4.11 -9.50
CA VAL A 95 -7.84 4.50 -9.99
C VAL A 95 -7.73 5.67 -10.97
N GLN A 96 -8.65 5.73 -11.93
CA GLN A 96 -8.57 6.70 -13.02
C GLN A 96 -8.84 8.14 -12.55
N GLN A 97 -9.55 8.31 -11.43
CA GLN A 97 -9.84 9.60 -10.82
C GLN A 97 -9.75 9.50 -9.30
N ALA A 98 -9.43 10.62 -8.64
CA ALA A 98 -9.45 10.69 -7.18
C ALA A 98 -10.84 10.33 -6.64
N PRO A 99 -10.95 9.36 -5.71
CA PRO A 99 -12.22 9.01 -5.10
C PRO A 99 -12.73 10.16 -4.20
N ALA A 100 -14.04 10.30 -4.09
CA ALA A 100 -14.62 11.22 -3.12
C ALA A 100 -14.30 10.77 -1.68
N ALA A 101 -14.21 11.71 -0.74
CA ALA A 101 -13.90 11.41 0.67
C ALA A 101 -14.88 10.37 1.26
N SER A 102 -16.16 10.41 0.89
CA SER A 102 -17.16 9.42 1.30
C SER A 102 -16.84 7.99 0.85
N VAL A 103 -16.20 7.82 -0.30
CA VAL A 103 -15.77 6.49 -0.80
C VAL A 103 -14.61 5.97 0.04
N VAL A 104 -13.64 6.83 0.35
CA VAL A 104 -12.50 6.47 1.22
C VAL A 104 -13.00 6.08 2.61
N GLU A 105 -13.94 6.83 3.17
CA GLU A 105 -14.60 6.50 4.43
C GLU A 105 -15.38 5.19 4.37
N ALA A 106 -16.04 4.89 3.25
CA ALA A 106 -16.76 3.63 3.06
C ALA A 106 -15.77 2.45 3.03
N ILE A 107 -14.64 2.58 2.35
CA ILE A 107 -13.57 1.57 2.35
C ILE A 107 -13.02 1.36 3.77
N ALA A 108 -12.77 2.45 4.51
CA ALA A 108 -12.28 2.37 5.88
C ALA A 108 -13.26 1.68 6.86
N LYS A 109 -14.55 1.61 6.51
CA LYS A 109 -15.60 0.93 7.29
C LYS A 109 -15.83 -0.52 6.86
N VAL A 110 -15.20 -0.99 5.78
CA VAL A 110 -15.28 -2.40 5.39
C VAL A 110 -14.67 -3.25 6.50
N GLU A 111 -15.37 -4.33 6.87
CA GLU A 111 -14.92 -5.24 7.92
C GLU A 111 -13.50 -5.75 7.64
N HIS A 112 -12.67 -5.79 8.69
CA HIS A 112 -11.24 -6.16 8.65
C HIS A 112 -10.29 -5.21 7.93
N VAL A 113 -10.76 -4.09 7.35
CA VAL A 113 -9.85 -3.02 6.89
C VAL A 113 -9.23 -2.34 8.12
N ILE A 114 -7.91 -2.20 8.11
CA ILE A 114 -7.11 -1.66 9.22
C ILE A 114 -6.78 -0.19 8.98
N ALA A 115 -6.33 0.13 7.76
CA ALA A 115 -5.97 1.49 7.37
C ALA A 115 -6.16 1.70 5.87
N VAL A 116 -6.51 2.92 5.47
CA VAL A 116 -6.68 3.34 4.08
C VAL A 116 -5.94 4.65 3.86
N ARG A 117 -5.27 4.81 2.72
CA ARG A 117 -4.61 6.04 2.28
C ARG A 117 -4.94 6.32 0.82
N VAL A 118 -4.98 7.60 0.46
CA VAL A 118 -5.04 8.05 -0.93
C VAL A 118 -3.77 8.85 -1.22
N ILE A 119 -3.08 8.52 -2.32
CA ILE A 119 -1.76 9.02 -2.72
C ILE A 119 -1.79 9.54 -4.16
#